data_AF-A0A5K0W8F5-F1
#
_entry.id   AF-A0A5K0W8F5-F1
#
_cell.length_a   1.000
_cell.length_b   1.000
_cell.length_c   1.000
_cell.angle_alpha   90.00
_cell.angle_beta   90.00
_cell.angle_gamma   90.00
#
_symmetry.space_group_name_H-M   'P 1'
#
loop_
_entity.id
_entity.type
_entity.pdbx_description
1 polymer ?
#
loop_
_entity_poly.entity_id
_entity_poly.type
_entity_poly.pdbx_seq_one_letter_code
_entity_poly.pdbx_strand_id
1 'polypeptide(L)' 'VWDATRGEAFVDLREHERRVWSVDFSQADPTRLASGSDDGAVKLWNINQAILFLHLVDISFETKRTT' A
#
# COMPACT_ATOMS: atom_id res chain seq x y z
N VAL A 1 7.29 2.62 -7.31
CA VAL A 1 8.51 1.93 -6.82
C VAL A 1 9.54 1.92 -7.94
N TRP A 2 10.81 2.09 -7.61
CA TRP A 2 11.92 2.17 -8.57
C TRP A 2 12.89 1.01 -8.36
N ASP A 3 13.42 0.44 -9.44
CA ASP A 3 14.55 -0.48 -9.38
C ASP A 3 15.84 0.34 -9.38
N ALA A 4 16.51 0.41 -8.23
CA ALA A 4 17.75 1.17 -8.07
C ALA A 4 18.93 0.60 -8.89
N THR A 5 18.90 -0.69 -9.23
CA THR A 5 19.97 -1.34 -10.00
C THR A 5 19.88 -0.97 -11.48
N ARG A 6 18.66 -0.92 -12.01
CA ARG A 6 18.37 -0.58 -13.41
C ARG A 6 18.12 0.91 -13.64
N GLY A 7 17.84 1.66 -12.57
CA GLY A 7 17.52 3.08 -12.64
C GLY A 7 16.15 3.36 -13.28
N GLU A 8 15.25 2.38 -13.30
CA GLU A 8 13.97 2.47 -13.99
C GLU A 8 12.78 2.38 -13.03
N ALA A 9 11.64 2.91 -13.45
CA ALA A 9 10.40 2.77 -12.71
C ALA A 9 9.92 1.32 -12.80
N PHE A 10 9.77 0.68 -11.64
CA PHE A 10 9.39 -0.74 -11.56
C PHE A 10 7.87 -0.92 -11.58
N VAL A 11 7.14 -0.17 -10.75
CA VAL A 11 5.68 -0.19 -10.71
C VAL A 11 5.12 1.15 -10.25
N ASP A 12 4.00 1.56 -10.82
CA ASP A 12 3.25 2.74 -10.42
C ASP A 12 2.01 2.32 -9.61
N LEU A 13 1.84 2.90 -8.41
CA LEU A 13 0.84 2.49 -7.41
C LEU A 13 -0.13 3.64 -7.19
N ARG A 14 -1.09 3.82 -8.10
CA ARG A 14 -1.95 5.03 -8.21
C ARG A 14 -3.34 4.94 -7.59
N GLU A 15 -3.55 4.03 -6.65
CA GLU A 15 -4.90 3.76 -6.15
C GLU A 15 -5.41 4.73 -5.09
N HIS A 16 -4.51 5.51 -4.46
CA HIS A 16 -4.93 6.48 -3.46
C HIS A 16 -5.55 7.70 -4.14
N GLU A 17 -6.75 8.08 -3.68
CA GLU A 17 -7.50 9.22 -4.23
C GLU A 17 -7.04 10.55 -3.65
N ARG A 18 -6.27 10.51 -2.56
CA ARG A 18 -5.70 11.68 -1.88
C ARG A 18 -4.23 11.48 -1.57
N ARG A 19 -3.66 12.48 -0.88
CA ARG A 19 -2.25 12.52 -0.51
C ARG A 19 -1.90 11.35 0.42
N VAL A 20 -0.84 10.63 0.05
CA VAL A 20 -0.18 9.64 0.89
C VAL A 20 0.80 10.36 1.82
N TRP A 21 0.75 10.02 3.11
CA TRP A 21 1.61 10.62 4.13
C TRP A 21 2.69 9.68 4.65
N SER A 22 2.45 8.38 4.57
CA SER A 22 3.37 7.37 5.08
C SER A 22 3.40 6.16 4.17
N VAL A 23 4.59 5.57 4.03
CA VAL A 23 4.84 4.32 3.34
C VAL A 23 5.83 3.51 4.17
N ASP A 24 5.61 2.20 4.29
CA ASP A 24 6.51 1.29 4.99
C ASP A 24 6.60 -0.06 4.27
N PHE A 25 7.78 -0.67 4.32
CA PHE A 25 8.03 -1.99 3.75
C PHE A 25 7.98 -3.06 4.83
N SER A 26 7.44 -4.23 4.48
CA SER A 26 7.47 -5.36 5.39
C SER A 26 8.89 -5.86 5.59
N GLN A 27 9.31 -5.95 6.85
CA GLN A 27 10.63 -6.47 7.21
C GLN A 27 10.74 -7.99 6.99
N ALA A 28 9.63 -8.71 7.11
CA ALA A 28 9.59 -10.17 6.91
C ALA A 28 9.48 -10.56 5.43
N ASP A 29 8.94 -9.67 4.60
CA ASP A 29 8.70 -9.90 3.18
C ASP A 29 8.93 -8.61 2.41
N PRO A 30 10.10 -8.40 1.78
CA PRO A 30 10.46 -7.15 1.10
C PRO A 30 9.60 -6.86 -0.13
N THR A 31 8.73 -7.80 -0.50
CA THR A 31 7.82 -7.70 -1.63
C THR A 31 6.49 -7.07 -1.22
N ARG A 32 6.28 -6.80 0.07
CA ARG A 32 5.06 -6.17 0.58
C ARG A 32 5.34 -4.78 1.11
N LEU A 33 4.42 -3.85 0.83
CA LEU A 33 4.46 -2.51 1.39
C LEU A 33 3.05 -2.06 1.82
N ALA A 34 3.00 -1.14 2.77
CA ALA A 34 1.78 -0.47 3.21
C ALA A 34 1.88 1.03 2.95
N SER A 35 0.79 1.66 2.52
CA SER A 35 0.70 3.11 2.38
C SER A 35 -0.55 3.65 3.06
N GLY A 36 -0.41 4.79 3.75
CA GLY A 36 -1.52 5.49 4.42
C GLY A 36 -1.79 6.86 3.79
N SER A 37 -3.07 7.18 3.58
CA SER A 37 -3.53 8.36 2.84
C SER A 37 -4.67 9.10 3.53
N ASP A 38 -4.84 10.37 3.18
CA ASP A 38 -5.99 11.22 3.58
C ASP A 38 -7.33 10.76 2.98
N ASP A 39 -7.31 9.79 2.06
CA ASP A 39 -8.55 9.15 1.58
C ASP A 39 -9.23 8.29 2.64
N GLY A 40 -8.59 8.11 3.80
CA GLY A 40 -9.11 7.33 4.92
C GLY A 40 -8.81 5.84 4.80
N ALA A 41 -8.00 5.44 3.82
CA ALA A 41 -7.60 4.06 3.60
C ALA A 41 -6.10 3.84 3.84
N VAL A 42 -5.80 2.61 4.28
CA VAL A 42 -4.46 2.03 4.18
C VAL A 42 -4.50 0.99 3.07
N LYS A 43 -3.60 1.11 2.09
CA LYS A 43 -3.49 0.13 1.01
C LYS A 43 -2.27 -0.75 1.21
N LEU A 44 -2.45 -2.05 1.00
CA LEU A 44 -1.39 -3.04 1.01
C LEU A 44 -1.05 -3.40 -0.44
N TRP A 45 0.24 -3.48 -0.70
CA TRP A 45 0.78 -3.72 -2.03
C TRP A 45 1.68 -4.94 -2.01
N ASN A 46 1.64 -5.71 -3.10
CA ASN A 46 2.64 -6.71 -3.41
C ASN A 46 3.37 -6.25 -4.68
N ILE A 47 4.68 -6.05 -4.59
CA ILE A 47 5.48 -5.54 -5.71
C ILE A 47 6.07 -6.66 -6.57
N ASN A 48 6.06 -7.92 -6.11
CA ASN A 48 6.53 -9.06 -6.90
C ASN A 48 5.55 -9.51 -7.97
N GLN A 49 4.28 -9.13 -7.83
CA GLN A 49 3.27 -9.31 -8.86
C GLN A 49 2.82 -7.91 -9.25
N ALA A 50 3.07 -7.51 -10.49
CA ALA A 50 2.56 -6.25 -11.07
C ALA A 50 1.02 -6.25 -11.21
N ILE A 51 0.31 -6.90 -10.30
CA ILE A 51 -1.13 -7.13 -10.32
C ILE A 51 -1.65 -6.81 -8.93
N LEU A 52 -2.51 -5.81 -8.88
CA LEU A 52 -3.40 -5.50 -7.77
C LEU A 52 -4.02 -6.78 -7.19
N PHE A 53 -3.61 -7.16 -5.99
CA PHE A 53 -4.39 -8.09 -5.17
C PHE A 53 -5.51 -7.30 -4.47
N LEU A 54 -6.37 -6.65 -5.26
CA LEU A 54 -7.66 -6.15 -4.79
C LEU A 54 -8.71 -7.21 -5.14
N HIS A 55 -8.74 -8.27 -4.34
CA HIS A 55 -10.00 -8.92 -4.02
C HIS A 55 -9.99 -9.39 -2.57
N LEU A 56 -10.65 -8.58 -1.74
CA LEU A 56 -11.32 -8.94 -0.50
C LEU A 56 -10.44 -9.41 0.68
N VAL A 57 -9.93 -8.45 1.45
CA VAL A 57 -10.22 -8.43 2.89
C VAL A 57 -10.46 -6.97 3.27
N ASP A 58 -11.73 -6.54 3.28
CA ASP A 58 -12.13 -5.37 4.05
C ASP A 58 -11.88 -5.69 5.53
N ILE A 59 -10.69 -5.34 6.05
CA ILE A 59 -10.51 -5.21 7.51
C ILE A 59 -10.89 -3.77 7.84
N SER A 60 -12.20 -3.53 7.90
CA SER A 60 -12.75 -2.33 8.54
C SER A 60 -12.46 -2.44 10.04
N PHE A 61 -11.43 -1.74 10.52
CA PHE A 61 -11.32 -1.48 11.95
C PHE A 61 -12.39 -0.45 12.33
N GLU A 62 -13.56 -0.96 12.69
CA GLU A 62 -14.58 -0.16 13.39
C GLU A 62 -13.96 0.30 14.72
N THR A 63 -13.49 1.55 14.76
CA THR A 63 -13.09 2.19 16.02
C THR A 63 -14.36 2.46 16.79
N LYS A 64 -14.72 1.54 17.70
CA LYS A 64 -15.79 1.79 18.66
C LYS A 64 -15.45 3.04 19.46
N ARG A 65 -16.11 4.16 19.14
CA ARG A 65 -16.19 5.32 20.01
C ARG A 65 -17.13 4.95 21.16
N THR A 66 -16.56 4.60 22.30
CA THR A 66 -17.30 4.50 23.57
C THR A 66 -17.72 5.91 23.99
N THR A 67 -19.02 6.14 24.14
CA THR A 67 -19.60 7.15 25.04
C THR A 67 -20.17 6.41 26.23
#